data_AF-A0A7S3MRE1-F1
#
_entry.id   AF-A0A7S3MRE1-F1
#
_cell.length_a   1.000
_cell.length_b   1.000
_cell.length_c   1.000
_cell.angle_alpha   90.00
_cell.angle_beta   90.00
_cell.angle_gamma   90.00
#
_symmetry.space_group_name_H-M   'P 1'
#
loop_
_entity.id
_entity.type
_entity.pdbx_description
1 polymer ?
#
loop_
_entity_poly.entity_id
_entity_poly.type
_entity_poly.pdbx_seq_one_letter_code
_entity_poly.pdbx_strand_id
1 'polypeptide(L)'
;MLQRAAESYFEAFKLVITYLSPVNATRLSVALNYTIFLVEFSKDHQKAIMLSRISVELAQTIIDDSAEPDKCFTREEYELLEHINFNIELWVGEEEAAARAALAAEREASGQNDASHPHSQVPSPKIPLMM
;
A
#
# COMPACT_ATOMS: atom_id res chain seq x y z
N MET A 1 -17.14 3.39 -17.57
CA MET A 1 -16.98 1.97 -17.19
C MET A 1 -16.39 1.84 -15.79
N LEU A 2 -15.26 2.49 -15.49
CA LEU A 2 -14.64 2.48 -14.15
C LEU A 2 -15.56 2.95 -13.01
N GLN A 3 -16.27 4.07 -13.19
CA GLN A 3 -17.20 4.58 -12.18
C GLN A 3 -18.29 3.56 -11.81
N ARG A 4 -18.89 2.89 -12.81
CA ARG A 4 -19.89 1.85 -12.56
C ARG A 4 -19.31 0.63 -11.86
N ALA A 5 -18.07 0.24 -12.20
CA ALA A 5 -17.40 -0.85 -11.51
C ALA A 5 -17.14 -0.50 -10.04
N ALA A 6 -16.70 0.72 -9.76
CA ALA A 6 -16.49 1.21 -8.40
C ALA A 6 -17.79 1.20 -7.58
N GLU A 7 -18.90 1.69 -8.16
CA GLU A 7 -20.23 1.67 -7.55
C GLU A 7 -20.71 0.23 -7.27
N SER A 8 -20.58 -0.67 -8.26
CA SER A 8 -20.97 -2.07 -8.09
C SER A 8 -20.17 -2.78 -7.01
N TYR A 9 -18.85 -2.57 -6.96
CA TYR A 9 -18.02 -3.15 -5.90
C TYR A 9 -18.37 -2.57 -4.54
N PHE A 10 -18.60 -1.26 -4.44
CA PHE A 10 -18.99 -0.62 -3.19
C PHE A 10 -20.32 -1.17 -2.65
N GLU A 11 -21.34 -1.27 -3.49
CA GLU A 11 -22.65 -1.81 -3.09
C GLU A 11 -22.56 -3.31 -2.76
N ALA A 12 -21.83 -4.11 -3.55
CA ALA A 12 -21.62 -5.52 -3.25
C ALA A 12 -20.87 -5.70 -1.92
N PHE A 13 -19.81 -4.92 -1.69
CA PHE A 13 -19.03 -4.94 -0.46
C PHE A 13 -19.91 -4.58 0.74
N LYS A 14 -20.73 -3.53 0.62
CA LYS A 14 -21.69 -3.11 1.65
C LYS A 14 -22.68 -4.22 2.00
N LEU A 15 -23.22 -4.93 1.00
CA LEU A 15 -24.13 -6.04 1.25
C LEU A 15 -23.45 -7.18 2.00
N VAL A 16 -22.27 -7.62 1.54
CA VAL A 16 -21.59 -8.77 2.19
C VAL A 16 -21.14 -8.46 3.61
N ILE A 17 -20.66 -7.25 3.91
CA ILE A 17 -20.27 -6.90 5.28
C ILE A 17 -21.46 -6.76 6.22
N THR A 18 -22.64 -6.45 5.68
CA THR A 18 -23.88 -6.28 6.47
C THR A 18 -24.51 -7.63 6.81
N TYR A 19 -24.51 -8.57 5.86
CA TYR A 19 -25.33 -9.78 5.98
C TYR A 19 -24.53 -11.08 6.11
N LEU A 20 -23.24 -11.09 5.78
CA LEU A 20 -22.43 -12.32 5.78
C LEU A 20 -21.37 -12.27 6.88
N SER A 21 -21.14 -13.43 7.49
CA SER A 21 -20.04 -13.63 8.44
C SER A 21 -18.70 -13.20 7.83
N PRO A 22 -17.80 -12.55 8.58
CA PRO A 22 -16.43 -12.25 8.14
C PRO A 22 -15.66 -13.40 7.50
N VAL A 23 -15.90 -14.65 7.92
CA VAL A 23 -15.29 -15.83 7.31
C VAL A 23 -16.00 -16.34 6.07
N ASN A 24 -17.18 -15.82 5.72
CA ASN A 24 -17.94 -16.36 4.59
C ASN A 24 -17.17 -16.18 3.26
N ALA A 25 -17.03 -17.27 2.50
CA ALA A 25 -16.29 -17.26 1.23
C ALA A 25 -16.75 -16.18 0.23
N THR A 26 -18.05 -15.88 0.15
CA THR A 26 -18.55 -14.79 -0.71
C THR A 26 -18.10 -13.42 -0.23
N ARG A 27 -18.12 -13.18 1.10
CA ARG A 27 -17.63 -11.92 1.67
C ARG A 27 -16.13 -11.76 1.42
N LEU A 28 -15.34 -12.80 1.68
CA LEU A 28 -13.90 -12.81 1.44
C LEU A 28 -13.55 -12.61 -0.03
N SER A 29 -14.27 -13.28 -0.95
CA SER A 29 -14.08 -13.13 -2.40
C SER A 29 -14.41 -11.71 -2.88
N VAL A 30 -15.50 -11.11 -2.39
CA VAL A 30 -15.86 -9.72 -2.72
C VAL A 30 -14.81 -8.75 -2.16
N ALA A 31 -14.31 -8.97 -0.94
CA ALA A 31 -13.24 -8.17 -0.35
C ALA A 31 -11.96 -8.23 -1.22
N LEU A 32 -11.50 -9.45 -1.55
CA LEU A 32 -10.33 -9.69 -2.38
C LEU A 32 -10.42 -8.98 -3.74
N ASN A 33 -11.53 -9.17 -4.45
CA ASN A 33 -11.71 -8.54 -5.77
C ASN A 33 -11.82 -7.03 -5.68
N TYR A 34 -12.45 -6.50 -4.62
CA TYR A 34 -12.57 -5.07 -4.43
C TYR A 34 -11.22 -4.42 -4.13
N THR A 35 -10.36 -5.04 -3.31
CA THR A 35 -9.03 -4.49 -3.01
C THR A 35 -8.11 -4.51 -4.23
N ILE A 36 -8.18 -5.56 -5.06
CA ILE A 36 -7.50 -5.57 -6.37
C ILE A 36 -8.00 -4.41 -7.25
N PHE A 37 -9.31 -4.16 -7.29
CA PHE A 37 -9.86 -3.05 -8.06
C PHE A 37 -9.33 -1.68 -7.58
N LEU A 38 -9.21 -1.50 -6.26
CA LEU A 38 -8.67 -0.28 -5.66
C LEU A 38 -7.21 -0.05 -6.09
N VAL A 39 -6.38 -1.08 -6.08
CA VAL A 39 -4.97 -1.00 -6.52
C VAL A 39 -4.86 -0.78 -8.02
N GLU A 40 -5.46 -1.67 -8.82
CA GLU A 40 -5.20 -1.71 -10.26
C GLU A 40 -5.84 -0.56 -11.01
N PHE A 41 -7.06 -0.18 -10.63
CA PHE A 41 -7.87 0.77 -11.38
C PHE A 41 -8.05 2.11 -10.68
N SER A 42 -8.11 2.12 -9.34
CA SER A 42 -8.28 3.37 -8.58
C SER A 42 -6.97 3.98 -8.09
N LYS A 43 -5.85 3.24 -8.19
CA LYS A 43 -4.52 3.62 -7.70
C LYS A 43 -4.50 4.01 -6.21
N ASP A 44 -5.40 3.42 -5.43
CA ASP A 44 -5.58 3.67 -4.01
C ASP A 44 -5.07 2.49 -3.18
N HIS A 45 -3.75 2.37 -3.10
CA HIS A 45 -3.06 1.29 -2.38
C HIS A 45 -3.33 1.32 -0.89
N GLN A 46 -3.32 2.51 -0.28
CA GLN A 46 -3.57 2.68 1.15
C GLN A 46 -4.93 2.14 1.56
N LYS A 47 -5.98 2.48 0.80
CA LYS A 47 -7.32 1.96 1.08
C LYS A 47 -7.41 0.45 0.85
N ALA A 48 -6.76 -0.07 -0.18
CA ALA A 48 -6.73 -1.50 -0.45
C ALA A 48 -6.07 -2.28 0.69
N ILE A 49 -4.89 -1.84 1.15
CA ILE A 49 -4.15 -2.44 2.26
C ILE A 49 -4.99 -2.39 3.55
N MET A 50 -5.57 -1.23 3.87
CA MET A 50 -6.42 -1.08 5.05
C MET A 50 -7.61 -2.06 5.00
N LEU A 51 -8.33 -2.11 3.88
CA LEU A 51 -9.51 -2.96 3.74
C LEU A 51 -9.16 -4.45 3.79
N SER A 52 -8.05 -4.85 3.16
CA SER A 52 -7.53 -6.21 3.26
C SER A 52 -7.20 -6.60 4.70
N ARG A 53 -6.46 -5.75 5.44
CA ARG A 53 -6.10 -6.00 6.85
C ARG A 53 -7.32 -6.17 7.73
N ILE A 54 -8.30 -5.27 7.63
CA ILE A 54 -9.55 -5.35 8.40
C ILE A 54 -10.30 -6.65 8.07
N SER A 55 -10.33 -7.04 6.79
CA SER A 55 -11.03 -8.27 6.38
C SER A 55 -10.39 -9.52 6.99
N VAL A 56 -9.05 -9.58 6.99
CA VAL A 56 -8.29 -10.68 7.62
C VAL A 56 -8.47 -10.69 9.14
N GLU A 57 -8.33 -9.54 9.80
CA GLU A 57 -8.44 -9.43 11.27
C GLU A 57 -9.82 -9.88 11.76
N LEU A 58 -10.89 -9.44 11.09
CA LEU A 58 -12.26 -9.83 11.43
C LEU A 58 -12.51 -11.33 11.21
N ALA A 59 -11.96 -11.90 10.12
CA ALA A 59 -12.08 -13.33 9.86
C ALA A 59 -11.29 -14.16 10.87
N GLN A 60 -10.05 -13.77 11.15
CA GLN A 60 -9.17 -14.46 12.09
C GLN A 60 -9.77 -14.46 13.50
N THR A 61 -10.37 -13.34 13.94
CA THR A 61 -11.07 -13.27 15.23
C THR A 61 -12.14 -14.37 15.35
N ILE A 62 -12.94 -14.58 14.30
CA ILE A 62 -13.98 -15.62 14.32
C ILE A 62 -13.38 -17.03 14.28
N ILE A 63 -12.27 -17.21 13.58
CA ILE A 63 -11.56 -18.49 13.52
C ILE A 63 -11.00 -18.84 14.90
N ASP A 64 -10.34 -17.88 15.55
CA ASP A 64 -9.71 -18.04 16.86
C ASP A 64 -10.75 -18.30 17.98
N ASP A 65 -11.94 -17.68 17.87
CA ASP A 65 -13.05 -17.90 18.80
C ASP A 65 -13.79 -19.23 18.58
N SER A 66 -13.51 -19.95 17.48
CA SER A 66 -14.15 -21.23 17.18
C SER A 66 -13.57 -22.36 18.02
N ALA A 67 -14.43 -23.11 18.72
CA ALA A 67 -14.02 -24.30 19.47
C ALA A 67 -13.60 -25.48 18.58
N GLU A 68 -14.13 -25.54 17.34
CA GLU A 68 -13.86 -26.61 16.37
C GLU A 68 -13.62 -26.02 14.96
N PRO A 69 -12.52 -25.28 14.74
CA PRO A 69 -12.28 -24.54 13.50
C PRO A 69 -12.30 -25.45 12.26
N ASP A 70 -11.71 -26.64 12.33
CA ASP A 70 -11.65 -27.61 11.24
C ASP A 70 -13.03 -28.13 10.76
N LYS A 71 -14.08 -27.95 11.56
CA LYS A 71 -15.46 -28.31 11.18
C LYS A 71 -16.29 -27.11 10.74
N CYS A 72 -15.95 -25.92 11.23
CA CYS A 72 -16.68 -24.68 10.96
C CYS A 72 -16.24 -24.00 9.66
N PHE A 73 -15.00 -24.23 9.24
CA PHE A 73 -14.40 -23.57 8.07
C PHE A 73 -13.85 -24.62 7.10
N THR A 74 -14.02 -24.35 5.82
CA THR A 74 -13.52 -25.17 4.74
C THR A 74 -12.17 -24.66 4.27
N ARG A 75 -11.50 -25.49 3.46
CA ARG A 75 -10.26 -25.12 2.77
C ARG A 75 -10.40 -23.83 1.95
N GLU A 76 -11.58 -23.57 1.36
CA GLU A 76 -11.80 -22.38 0.53
C GLU A 76 -11.68 -21.09 1.33
N GLU A 77 -12.23 -21.04 2.55
CA GLU A 77 -12.10 -19.86 3.42
C GLU A 77 -10.64 -19.56 3.75
N TYR A 78 -9.85 -20.59 4.06
CA TYR A 78 -8.43 -20.43 4.36
C TYR A 78 -7.63 -19.97 3.14
N GLU A 79 -7.85 -20.56 1.96
CA GLU A 79 -7.19 -20.14 0.72
C GLU A 79 -7.49 -18.68 0.36
N LEU A 80 -8.74 -18.24 0.56
CA LEU A 80 -9.09 -16.83 0.33
C LEU A 80 -8.35 -15.89 1.29
N LEU A 81 -8.20 -16.26 2.56
CA LEU A 81 -7.43 -15.47 3.53
C LEU A 81 -5.94 -15.44 3.19
N GLU A 82 -5.37 -16.56 2.75
CA GLU A 82 -3.99 -16.63 2.27
C GLU A 82 -3.76 -15.69 1.08
N HIS A 83 -4.68 -15.67 0.10
CA HIS A 83 -4.58 -14.75 -1.03
C HIS A 83 -4.68 -13.28 -0.61
N ILE A 84 -5.55 -12.95 0.34
CA ILE A 84 -5.66 -11.57 0.85
C ILE A 84 -4.36 -11.17 1.58
N ASN A 85 -3.79 -12.06 2.39
CA ASN A 85 -2.51 -11.82 3.07
C ASN A 85 -1.36 -11.64 2.08
N PHE A 86 -1.27 -12.48 1.06
CA PHE A 86 -0.27 -12.35 0.00
C PHE A 86 -0.33 -10.98 -0.68
N ASN A 87 -1.54 -10.50 -1.01
CA ASN A 87 -1.71 -9.17 -1.59
C ASN A 87 -1.28 -8.04 -0.64
N ILE A 88 -1.54 -8.16 0.67
CA ILE A 88 -1.07 -7.18 1.66
C ILE A 88 0.46 -7.12 1.64
N GLU A 89 1.13 -8.27 1.70
CA GLU A 89 2.60 -8.34 1.70
C GLU A 89 3.20 -7.72 0.44
N LEU A 90 2.61 -8.03 -0.73
CA LEU A 90 3.02 -7.47 -2.01
C LEU A 90 2.92 -5.94 -2.00
N TRP A 91 1.74 -5.39 -1.70
CA TRP A 91 1.50 -3.96 -1.81
C TRP A 91 2.24 -3.14 -0.75
N VAL A 92 2.42 -3.67 0.46
CA VAL A 92 3.27 -3.04 1.48
C VAL A 92 4.73 -3.00 1.00
N GLY A 93 5.22 -4.11 0.42
CA GLY A 93 6.57 -4.17 -0.14
C GLY A 93 6.79 -3.14 -1.27
N GLU A 94 5.78 -2.93 -2.12
CA GLU A 94 5.79 -1.92 -3.18
C GLU A 94 5.81 -0.49 -2.63
N GLU A 95 4.96 -0.17 -1.64
CA GLU A 95 4.96 1.15 -0.99
C GLU A 95 6.30 1.46 -0.33
N GLU A 96 6.88 0.50 0.38
CA GLU A 96 8.18 0.67 1.01
C GLU A 96 9.32 0.83 -0.02
N ALA A 97 9.27 0.09 -1.12
CA ALA A 97 10.24 0.22 -2.21
C ALA A 97 10.16 1.60 -2.86
N ALA A 98 8.96 2.10 -3.11
CA ALA A 98 8.73 3.44 -3.64
C ALA A 98 9.24 4.52 -2.67
N ALA A 99 8.98 4.39 -1.37
CA ALA A 99 9.47 5.31 -0.35
C ALA A 99 11.01 5.33 -0.28
N ARG A 100 11.66 4.17 -0.34
CA ARG A 100 13.13 4.07 -0.39
C ARG A 100 13.70 4.75 -1.63
N ALA A 101 13.07 4.57 -2.79
CA ALA A 101 13.49 5.20 -4.04
C ALA A 101 13.35 6.73 -3.99
N ALA A 102 12.25 7.25 -3.42
CA ALA A 102 12.03 8.68 -3.25
C ALA A 102 13.10 9.32 -2.35
N LEU A 103 13.42 8.69 -1.20
CA LEU A 103 14.47 9.16 -0.30
C LEU A 103 15.86 9.15 -0.96
N ALA A 104 16.15 8.17 -1.80
CA ALA A 104 17.40 8.11 -2.56
C ALA A 104 17.50 9.26 -3.57
N ALA A 105 16.43 9.52 -4.32
CA ALA A 105 16.36 10.61 -5.30
C ALA A 105 16.51 12.00 -4.64
N GLU A 106 15.90 12.21 -3.46
CA GLU A 106 16.06 13.46 -2.71
C GLU A 106 17.51 13.68 -2.24
N ARG A 107 18.19 12.63 -1.80
CA ARG A 107 19.61 12.69 -1.41
C ARG A 107 20.49 13.06 -2.59
N GLU A 108 20.28 12.45 -3.76
CA GLU A 108 21.02 12.78 -4.98
C GLU A 108 20.78 14.22 -5.43
N ALA A 109 19.53 14.70 -5.41
CA ALA A 109 19.20 16.07 -5.74
C ALA A 109 19.84 17.08 -4.77
N SER A 110 19.90 16.77 -3.48
CA SER A 110 20.54 17.63 -2.47
C SER A 110 22.07 17.67 -2.59
N GLY A 111 22.71 16.57 -2.98
CA GLY A 111 24.17 16.48 -3.13
C GLY A 111 24.73 17.16 -4.39
N GLN A 112 23.89 17.48 -5.38
CA GLN A 112 24.31 18.15 -6.62
C GLN A 112 24.36 19.68 -6.51
N ASN A 113 23.77 20.29 -5.48
CA ASN A 113 23.79 21.75 -5.30
C ASN A 113 25.11 22.31 -4.74
N ASP A 114 25.97 21.48 -4.14
CA ASP A 114 27.24 21.94 -3.53
C ASP A 114 28.45 21.91 -4.48
N ALA A 115 28.31 21.39 -5.70
CA ALA A 115 29.43 21.24 -6.65
C ALA A 115 29.62 22.43 -7.62
N SER A 116 28.86 23.53 -7.47
CA SER A 116 28.80 24.61 -8.46
C SER A 116 29.19 25.99 -7.90
N HIS A 117 30.40 26.14 -7.35
CA HIS A 117 31.06 27.44 -7.24
C HIS A 117 32.47 27.38 -7.83
N PRO A 118 32.70 27.91 -9.05
CA PRO A 118 34.05 28.12 -9.52
C PRO A 118 34.66 29.24 -8.68
N HIS A 119 35.75 28.93 -7.97
CA HIS A 119 36.59 29.90 -7.29
C HIS A 119 36.91 31.07 -8.24
N SER A 120 36.21 32.19 -8.05
CA SER A 120 36.58 33.46 -8.66
C SER A 120 37.87 33.92 -7.96
N GLN A 121 39.00 33.74 -8.65
CA GLN A 121 40.28 34.33 -8.23
C GLN A 121 40.11 35.85 -8.17
N VAL A 122 40.09 36.39 -6.95
CA VAL A 122 40.18 37.84 -6.72
C VAL A 122 41.63 38.26 -6.97
N PRO A 123 41.91 39.22 -7.86
CA PRO A 123 43.28 39.66 -8.07
C PRO A 123 43.72 40.55 -6.90
N SER A 124 44.90 40.24 -6.34
CA SER A 124 45.51 40.99 -5.25
C SER A 124 45.84 42.44 -5.65
N PRO A 125 45.64 43.43 -4.76
CA PRO A 125 45.95 44.82 -5.07
C PRO A 125 47.46 45.07 -5.00
N LYS A 126 48.00 45.75 -6.03
CA LYS A 126 49.39 46.26 -6.03
C LYS A 126 49.45 47.51 -5.16
N ILE A 127 50.23 47.44 -4.08
CA ILE A 127 50.59 48.60 -3.25
C ILE A 127 51.78 49.31 -3.91
N PRO A 128 51.76 50.65 -4.12
CA PRO A 128 52.92 51.37 -4.61
C PRO A 128 53.90 51.63 -3.46
N LEU A 129 55.18 51.28 -3.65
CA LEU A 129 56.27 51.77 -2.81
C LEU A 129 56.46 53.28 -3.05
N MET A 130 56.34 54.09 -2.01
CA MET A 130 56.87 55.46 -1.98
C MET A 130 58.30 55.43 -1.43
N MET A 131 59.17 56.17 -2.11
CA MET A 131 60.61 56.35 -1.82
C MET A 131 60.87 57.02 -0.48
#